data_AF-A0A6A4HCD3-F1
#
_entry.id   AF-A0A6A4HCD3-F1
#
_cell.length_a   1.000
_cell.length_b   1.000
_cell.length_c   1.000
_cell.angle_alpha   90.00
_cell.angle_beta   90.00
_cell.angle_gamma   90.00
#
_symmetry.space_group_name_H-M   'P 1'
#
loop_
_entity.id
_entity.type
_entity.pdbx_description
1 polymer ?
#
loop_
_entity_poly.entity_id
_entity_poly.type
_entity_poly.pdbx_seq_one_letter_code
_entity_poly.pdbx_strand_id
1 'polypeptide(L)'
;VNEPDQPPLIFPEDDLLRDLVSLYFSRIHYLYPLFHQPTFERQVFQEKLHLRDRMFGATLLVVCSNASRHSNDPRNLYDNSQSEHSVGWKYFRQVRFLR
;
A
#
# COMPACT_ATOMS: atom_id res chain seq x y z
N VAL A 1 -25.13 10.33 9.91
CA VAL A 1 -24.80 11.03 8.65
C VAL A 1 -24.24 9.97 7.73
N ASN A 2 -24.88 9.67 6.59
CA ASN A 2 -24.26 8.78 5.60
C ASN A 2 -23.00 9.48 5.11
N GLU A 3 -21.83 8.87 5.34
CA GLU A 3 -20.61 9.32 4.66
C GLU A 3 -20.86 9.28 3.16
N PRO A 4 -20.39 10.28 2.39
CA PRO A 4 -20.41 10.16 0.94
C PRO A 4 -19.67 8.87 0.56
N ASP A 5 -20.18 8.16 -0.47
CA ASP A 5 -19.53 6.95 -1.00
C ASP A 5 -18.05 7.26 -1.22
N GLN A 6 -17.19 6.62 -0.43
CA GLN A 6 -15.77 6.92 -0.48
C GLN A 6 -15.21 6.44 -1.83
N PRO A 7 -14.29 7.20 -2.46
CA PRO A 7 -13.78 6.83 -3.78
C PRO A 7 -13.09 5.46 -3.73
N PRO A 8 -13.12 4.69 -4.84
CA PRO A 8 -12.38 3.45 -4.97
C PRO A 8 -10.89 3.65 -4.69
N LEU A 9 -10.28 2.65 -4.06
CA LEU A 9 -8.84 2.63 -3.82
C LEU A 9 -8.11 2.26 -5.12
N ILE A 10 -7.01 2.96 -5.40
CA ILE A 10 -6.14 2.75 -6.54
C ILE A 10 -4.86 2.09 -6.05
N PHE A 11 -4.65 0.85 -6.47
CA PHE A 11 -3.51 0.02 -6.10
C PHE A 11 -2.38 0.09 -7.16
N PRO A 12 -1.14 -0.27 -6.80
CA PRO A 12 -0.07 -0.50 -7.79
C PRO A 12 -0.42 -1.61 -8.79
N GLU A 13 0.27 -1.63 -9.93
CA GLU A 13 0.28 -2.77 -10.84
C GLU A 13 0.79 -4.05 -10.13
N ASP A 14 0.38 -5.24 -10.56
CA ASP A 14 0.62 -6.50 -9.80
C ASP A 14 2.12 -6.80 -9.59
N ASP A 15 2.97 -6.43 -10.55
CA ASP A 15 4.43 -6.57 -10.44
C ASP A 15 4.99 -5.64 -9.36
N LEU A 16 4.64 -4.34 -9.41
CA LEU A 16 5.05 -3.37 -8.41
C LEU A 16 4.49 -3.70 -7.02
N LEU A 17 3.26 -4.18 -6.95
CA LEU A 17 2.62 -4.59 -5.70
C LEU A 17 3.39 -5.74 -5.03
N ARG A 18 3.85 -6.74 -5.81
CA ARG A 18 4.69 -7.84 -5.30
C ARG A 18 6.00 -7.32 -4.76
N ASP A 19 6.67 -6.45 -5.50
CA ASP A 19 7.96 -5.87 -5.11
C ASP A 19 7.82 -5.05 -3.82
N LEU A 20 6.79 -4.22 -3.72
CA LEU A 20 6.54 -3.40 -2.52
C LEU A 20 6.17 -4.26 -1.30
N VAL A 21 5.36 -5.31 -1.45
CA VAL A 21 5.07 -6.23 -0.33
C VAL A 21 6.33 -6.96 0.12
N SER A 22 7.17 -7.43 -0.81
CA SER A 22 8.46 -8.04 -0.49
C SER A 22 9.42 -7.07 0.23
N LEU A 23 9.49 -5.83 -0.25
CA LEU A 23 10.28 -4.77 0.37
C LEU A 23 9.80 -4.44 1.78
N TYR A 24 8.49 -4.43 2.03
CA TYR A 24 7.95 -4.24 3.37
C TYR A 24 8.45 -5.31 4.35
N PHE A 25 8.33 -6.59 3.98
CA PHE A 25 8.76 -7.69 4.84
C PHE A 25 10.28 -7.77 5.03
N SER A 26 11.06 -7.39 4.02
CA SER A 26 12.54 -7.41 4.11
C SER A 26 13.15 -6.16 4.77
N ARG A 27 12.51 -4.99 4.71
CA ARG A 27 13.09 -3.72 5.17
C ARG A 27 12.36 -3.03 6.33
N ILE A 28 11.12 -3.41 6.63
CA ILE A 28 10.31 -2.69 7.63
C ILE A 28 9.78 -3.63 8.72
N HIS A 29 9.43 -4.86 8.36
CA HIS A 29 8.81 -5.80 9.29
C HIS A 29 9.66 -6.12 10.52
N TYR A 30 11.00 -6.07 10.41
CA TYR A 30 11.89 -6.25 11.56
C TYR A 30 11.77 -5.13 12.62
N LEU A 31 11.35 -3.93 12.22
CA LEU A 31 11.06 -2.81 13.13
C LEU A 31 9.63 -2.88 13.65
N TYR A 32 8.68 -3.31 12.81
CA TYR A 32 7.26 -3.33 13.12
C TYR A 32 6.61 -4.64 12.64
N PRO A 33 6.65 -5.72 13.45
CA PRO A 33 6.15 -7.03 13.05
C PRO A 33 4.62 -7.12 13.18
N LEU A 34 3.90 -6.28 12.44
CA LEU A 34 2.43 -6.16 12.53
C LEU A 34 1.67 -7.29 11.83
N PHE A 35 2.30 -7.96 10.86
CA PHE A 35 1.64 -8.93 9.99
C PHE A 35 2.37 -10.27 9.96
N HIS A 36 1.63 -11.37 9.98
CA HIS A 36 2.19 -12.68 9.63
C HIS A 36 2.35 -12.78 8.10
N GLN A 37 3.60 -12.80 7.62
CA GLN A 37 3.92 -12.68 6.19
C GLN A 37 3.16 -13.68 5.29
N PRO A 38 3.17 -15.00 5.56
CA PRO A 38 2.46 -15.96 4.70
C PRO A 38 0.96 -15.68 4.59
N THR A 39 0.33 -15.26 5.69
CA THR A 39 -1.10 -14.92 5.70
C THR A 39 -1.37 -13.66 4.90
N PHE A 40 -0.54 -12.63 5.08
CA PHE A 40 -0.70 -11.36 4.39
C PHE A 40 -0.55 -11.54 2.87
N GLU A 41 0.51 -12.22 2.41
CA GLU A 41 0.73 -12.50 0.99
C GLU A 41 -0.42 -13.31 0.39
N ARG A 42 -0.92 -14.33 1.10
CA ARG A 42 -2.08 -15.11 0.65
C ARG A 42 -3.32 -14.22 0.47
N GLN A 43 -3.63 -13.38 1.45
CA GLN A 43 -4.76 -12.45 1.41
C GLN A 43 -4.64 -11.42 0.28
N VAL A 44 -3.42 -10.95 0.00
CA VAL A 44 -3.16 -9.98 -1.07
C VAL A 44 -3.22 -10.64 -2.44
N PHE A 45 -2.48 -11.72 -2.69
CA PHE A 45 -2.22 -12.23 -4.04
C PHE A 45 -3.16 -13.34 -4.49
N GLN A 46 -3.66 -14.17 -3.57
CA GLN A 46 -4.57 -15.27 -3.90
C GLN A 46 -6.02 -14.87 -3.66
N GLU A 47 -6.32 -14.36 -2.46
CA GLU A 47 -7.70 -14.03 -2.07
C GLU A 47 -8.16 -12.64 -2.57
N LYS A 48 -7.20 -11.82 -3.04
CA LYS A 48 -7.41 -10.43 -3.51
C LYS A 48 -8.31 -9.63 -2.54
N LEU A 49 -8.10 -9.82 -1.23
CA LEU A 49 -8.99 -9.29 -0.17
C LEU A 49 -9.13 -7.76 -0.23
N HIS A 50 -8.07 -7.06 -0.64
CA HIS A 50 -8.03 -5.60 -0.79
C HIS A 50 -9.03 -5.03 -1.81
N LEU A 51 -9.58 -5.86 -2.72
CA LEU A 51 -10.60 -5.43 -3.68
C LEU A 51 -12.03 -5.45 -3.12
N ARG A 52 -12.24 -6.16 -2.00
CA ARG A 52 -13.57 -6.36 -1.38
C ARG A 52 -13.65 -5.89 0.07
N ASP A 53 -12.52 -5.81 0.77
CA ASP A 53 -12.42 -5.26 2.11
C ASP A 53 -11.62 -3.95 2.06
N ARG A 54 -12.33 -2.84 2.30
CA ARG A 54 -11.75 -1.50 2.18
C ARG A 54 -10.76 -1.17 3.28
N MET A 55 -10.93 -1.70 4.49
CA MET A 55 -10.00 -1.49 5.59
C MET A 55 -8.69 -2.24 5.34
N PHE A 56 -8.79 -3.46 4.83
CA PHE A 56 -7.64 -4.22 4.37
C PHE A 56 -6.97 -3.53 3.17
N GLY A 57 -7.73 -3.02 2.21
CA GLY A 57 -7.22 -2.24 1.09
C GLY A 57 -6.42 -1.00 1.54
N ALA A 58 -6.97 -0.23 2.48
CA ALA A 58 -6.26 0.89 3.08
C ALA A 58 -4.97 0.44 3.79
N THR A 59 -5.01 -0.69 4.50
CA THR A 59 -3.83 -1.28 5.16
C THR A 59 -2.74 -1.65 4.14
N LEU A 60 -3.13 -2.26 3.02
CA LEU A 60 -2.21 -2.60 1.94
C LEU A 60 -1.58 -1.34 1.30
N LEU A 61 -2.34 -0.25 1.16
CA LEU A 61 -1.80 1.02 0.66
C LEU A 61 -0.80 1.65 1.64
N VAL A 62 -1.00 1.52 2.95
CA VAL A 62 0.00 1.92 3.95
C VAL A 62 1.27 1.07 3.83
N VAL A 63 1.13 -0.25 3.63
CA VAL A 63 2.26 -1.14 3.35
C VAL A 63 3.03 -0.69 2.11
N CYS A 64 2.33 -0.42 1.01
CA CYS A 64 2.93 0.09 -0.24
C CYS A 64 3.64 1.42 -0.02
N SER A 65 3.00 2.38 0.67
CA SER A 65 3.59 3.69 0.97
C SER A 65 4.88 3.58 1.76
N ASN A 66 4.94 2.71 2.77
CA ASN A 66 6.14 2.55 3.58
C ASN A 66 7.25 1.86 2.78
N ALA A 67 6.92 0.82 2.01
CA ALA A 67 7.89 0.11 1.18
C ALA A 67 8.46 0.96 0.03
N SER A 68 7.69 1.93 -0.47
CA SER A 68 8.05 2.76 -1.62
C SER A 68 9.42 3.44 -1.44
N ARG A 69 9.78 3.90 -0.24
CA ARG A 69 11.08 4.53 0.05
C ARG A 69 12.30 3.62 -0.15
N HIS A 70 12.06 2.32 -0.28
CA HIS A 70 13.08 1.29 -0.51
C HIS A 70 13.07 0.77 -1.96
N SER A 71 12.24 1.34 -2.83
CA SER A 71 12.15 1.01 -4.24
C SER A 71 12.67 2.18 -5.09
N ASN A 72 13.40 1.87 -6.15
CA ASN A 72 13.84 2.84 -7.16
C ASN A 72 12.86 2.90 -8.34
N ASP A 73 11.72 2.21 -8.28
CA ASP A 73 10.73 2.21 -9.35
C ASP A 73 10.04 3.59 -9.42
N PRO A 74 10.11 4.30 -10.57
CA PRO A 74 9.58 5.65 -10.70
C PRO A 74 8.06 5.70 -10.56
N ARG A 75 7.36 4.57 -10.71
CA ARG A 75 5.92 4.48 -10.45
C ARG A 75 5.57 4.84 -9.01
N ASN A 76 6.50 4.79 -8.05
CA ASN A 76 6.22 5.18 -6.67
C ASN A 76 6.15 6.69 -6.44
N LEU A 77 6.62 7.51 -7.39
CA LEU A 77 6.56 8.96 -7.31
C LEU A 77 5.11 9.46 -7.39
N TYR A 78 4.85 10.58 -6.74
CA TYR A 78 3.56 11.27 -6.89
C TYR A 78 3.50 11.96 -8.26
N ASP A 79 2.32 11.95 -8.89
CA ASP A 79 2.13 12.52 -10.22
C ASP A 79 2.65 13.96 -10.30
N ASN A 80 3.43 14.24 -11.34
CA ASN A 80 4.07 15.53 -11.60
C ASN A 80 5.11 16.01 -10.55
N SER A 81 5.54 15.13 -9.65
CA SER A 81 6.63 15.40 -8.71
C SER A 81 7.92 14.72 -9.16
N GLN A 82 9.02 15.48 -9.17
CA GLN A 82 10.38 14.95 -9.33
C GLN A 82 11.10 14.78 -7.99
N SER A 83 10.41 15.06 -6.88
CA SER A 83 11.00 15.00 -5.55
C SER A 83 10.87 13.60 -4.95
N GLU A 84 11.99 13.03 -4.53
CA GLU A 84 12.04 11.77 -3.79
C GLU A 84 11.22 11.81 -2.49
N HIS A 85 11.00 13.00 -1.93
CA HIS A 85 10.14 13.18 -0.75
C HIS A 85 8.67 12.84 -1.01
N SER A 86 8.25 12.71 -2.27
CA SER A 86 6.88 12.35 -2.65
C SER A 86 6.66 10.85 -2.82
N VAL A 87 7.72 10.04 -2.72
CA VAL A 87 7.66 8.59 -2.91
C VAL A 87 6.66 7.95 -1.95
N GLY A 88 5.73 7.16 -2.49
CA GLY A 88 4.69 6.47 -1.74
C GLY A 88 3.50 7.34 -1.31
N TRP A 89 3.59 8.67 -1.45
CA TRP A 89 2.52 9.60 -1.05
C TRP A 89 1.20 9.32 -1.77
N LYS A 90 1.28 8.89 -3.04
CA LYS A 90 0.09 8.54 -3.84
C LYS A 90 -0.74 7.39 -3.24
N TYR A 91 -0.13 6.51 -2.46
CA TYR A 91 -0.82 5.43 -1.75
C TYR A 91 -1.38 5.93 -0.40
N PHE A 92 -0.57 6.64 0.38
CA PHE A 92 -0.97 7.12 1.70
C PHE A 92 -2.15 8.09 1.67
N ARG A 93 -2.16 9.03 0.70
CA ARG A 93 -3.22 10.07 0.60
C ARG A 93 -4.64 9.53 0.41
N GLN A 94 -4.80 8.27 0.03
CA GLN A 94 -6.10 7.62 -0.16
C GLN A 94 -6.68 7.09 1.17
N VAL A 95 -5.85 6.94 2.20
CA VAL A 95 -6.21 6.38 3.50
C VAL A 95 -6.89 7.45 4.35
N ARG A 96 -8.10 7.16 4.83
CA ARG A 96 -8.83 8.02 5.77
C ARG A 96 -8.80 7.41 7.15
N PHE A 97 -8.30 8.16 8.12
CA PHE A 97 -8.15 7.72 9.52
C PHE A 97 -9.38 8.01 10.40
N LEU A 98 -10.32 8.81 9.90
CA LEU A 98 -11.53 9.21 10.63
C LEU A 98 -12.76 8.59 9.98
N ARG A 99 -13.65 8.05 10.82
CA ARG A 99 -15.06 7.75 10.55
C ARG A 99 -15.92 8.86 11.15
#